data_AF-A0A7K4G0N2-F1
#
_entry.id   AF-A0A7K4G0N2-F1
#
_cell.length_a   1.000
_cell.length_b   1.000
_cell.length_c   1.000
_cell.angle_alpha   90.00
_cell.angle_beta   90.00
_cell.angle_gamma   90.00
#
_symmetry.space_group_name_H-M   'P 1'
#
loop_
_entity.id
_entity.type
_entity.pdbx_description
1 polymer ?
#
loop_
_entity_poly.entity_id
_entity_poly.type
_entity_poly.pdbx_seq_one_letter_code
_entity_poly.pdbx_strand_id
1 'polypeptide(L)'
;MNRLVIILILGIFTAGILTVSFISDNFVDANSTKKINFTKTIISSQDPGQGHENHQLALILSPNEGTLYDGSMTFTSSEPVEIVVLHEINSNDAKGQPTWTIDGNTIYAISLIDLKSKSDSFEFTGAALALHSLNSKEFTSTVSVDGWIRGQLTEIITQKIEVQKEPSLLLSRTNVAAIIPMHEGFYNGNSIFYIITDSSQQEYAEMITKKQSWKVETAPPIEKTPEDTLQKIFIFKNGVKGDGIYGHQKEIFSSTPSQELEYSALNSVIEVTWKKGQNAKILESSEEIINAEEDGRV
;
A
#
# COMPACT_ATOMS: atom_id res chain seq x y z
N MET A 1 0.79 -86.81 29.72
CA MET A 1 2.05 -87.54 29.94
C MET A 1 3.03 -87.09 28.85
N ASN A 2 4.11 -86.42 29.24
CA ASN A 2 5.30 -85.99 28.47
C ASN A 2 5.09 -84.99 27.30
N ARG A 3 5.99 -84.05 26.99
CA ARG A 3 7.14 -83.36 27.64
C ARG A 3 7.50 -82.21 26.67
N LEU A 4 8.04 -81.12 27.21
CA LEU A 4 8.65 -79.98 26.52
C LEU A 4 9.57 -80.37 25.34
N VAL A 5 9.52 -79.60 24.25
CA VAL A 5 10.71 -79.11 23.54
C VAL A 5 10.42 -77.71 22.98
N ILE A 6 11.16 -76.72 23.48
CA ILE A 6 11.34 -75.38 22.90
C ILE A 6 12.42 -75.50 21.83
N ILE A 7 12.16 -75.06 20.61
CA ILE A 7 13.20 -74.65 19.66
C ILE A 7 12.84 -73.28 19.11
N LEU A 8 13.64 -72.30 19.55
CA LEU A 8 13.74 -70.95 19.01
C LEU A 8 14.61 -71.03 17.74
N ILE A 9 14.03 -70.82 16.56
CA ILE A 9 14.82 -70.50 15.35
C ILE A 9 14.27 -69.22 14.74
N LEU A 10 15.12 -68.22 14.86
CA LEU A 10 15.23 -66.96 14.14
C LEU A 10 14.77 -67.10 12.67
N GLY A 11 13.51 -66.77 12.41
CA GLY A 11 12.95 -66.67 11.07
C GLY A 11 12.72 -65.20 10.75
N ILE A 12 13.65 -64.62 9.98
CA ILE A 12 13.52 -63.31 9.35
C ILE A 12 12.19 -63.30 8.59
N PHE A 13 11.17 -62.67 9.15
CA PHE A 13 9.95 -62.34 8.41
C PHE A 13 10.34 -61.25 7.43
N THR A 14 10.77 -61.65 6.22
CA THR A 14 10.69 -60.80 5.04
C THR A 14 9.21 -60.62 4.73
N ALA A 15 8.52 -59.81 5.54
CA ALA A 15 7.33 -59.14 5.08
C ALA A 15 7.83 -58.14 4.05
N GLY A 16 7.81 -58.54 2.78
CA GLY A 16 7.84 -57.58 1.68
C GLY A 16 6.67 -56.65 1.90
N ILE A 17 6.93 -55.50 2.52
CA ILE A 17 6.02 -54.38 2.45
C ILE A 17 6.08 -53.96 0.99
N LEU A 18 5.14 -54.47 0.21
CA LEU A 18 4.70 -53.82 -1.01
C LEU A 18 4.20 -52.45 -0.55
N THR A 19 5.10 -51.48 -0.46
CA THR A 19 4.71 -50.08 -0.53
C THR A 19 4.19 -49.93 -1.95
N VAL A 20 2.89 -50.16 -2.12
CA VAL A 20 2.18 -49.53 -3.22
C VAL A 20 2.40 -48.05 -2.95
N SER A 21 3.34 -47.45 -3.67
CA SER A 21 3.38 -46.00 -3.78
C SER A 21 2.00 -45.65 -4.30
N PHE A 22 1.12 -45.21 -3.40
CA PHE A 22 0.03 -44.35 -3.80
C PHE A 22 0.71 -43.07 -4.27
N ILE A 23 1.26 -43.12 -5.48
CA ILE A 23 1.29 -41.95 -6.34
C ILE A 23 -0.20 -41.71 -6.53
N SER A 24 -0.77 -40.90 -5.64
CA SER A 24 -1.86 -40.04 -6.04
C SER A 24 -1.32 -39.34 -7.26
N ASP A 25 -1.67 -39.83 -8.45
CA ASP A 25 -1.58 -39.07 -9.67
C ASP A 25 -2.54 -37.88 -9.44
N ASN A 26 -2.07 -36.91 -8.68
CA ASN A 26 -2.52 -35.54 -8.80
C ASN A 26 -2.06 -35.16 -10.20
N PHE A 27 -2.83 -35.55 -11.21
CA PHE A 27 -2.83 -34.81 -12.46
C PHE A 27 -3.22 -33.39 -12.04
N VAL A 28 -2.19 -32.57 -11.78
CA VAL A 28 -2.31 -31.14 -11.75
C VAL A 28 -2.76 -30.82 -13.17
N ASP A 29 -4.05 -30.58 -13.33
CA ASP A 29 -4.59 -30.09 -14.58
C ASP A 29 -3.95 -28.72 -14.81
N ALA A 30 -2.89 -28.70 -15.61
CA ALA A 30 -2.26 -27.48 -16.05
C ALA A 30 -3.23 -26.87 -17.06
N ASN A 31 -4.26 -26.19 -16.55
CA ASN A 31 -5.13 -25.30 -17.32
C ASN A 31 -4.29 -24.57 -18.40
N SER A 32 -4.89 -24.38 -19.59
CA SER A 32 -4.28 -23.78 -20.80
C SER A 32 -2.92 -23.10 -20.59
N THR A 33 -1.85 -23.74 -21.05
CA THR A 33 -0.51 -23.15 -21.05
C THR A 33 -0.27 -22.37 -22.33
N LYS A 34 -0.11 -21.04 -22.23
CA LYS A 34 0.19 -20.16 -23.38
C LYS A 34 1.58 -19.56 -23.25
N LYS A 35 2.42 -19.69 -24.28
CA LYS A 35 3.72 -19.01 -24.31
C LYS A 35 3.53 -17.49 -24.47
N ILE A 36 4.32 -16.71 -23.73
CA ILE A 36 4.48 -15.27 -23.92
C ILE A 36 5.94 -14.96 -24.22
N ASN A 37 6.17 -14.17 -25.27
CA ASN A 37 7.47 -13.62 -25.58
C ASN A 37 7.29 -12.27 -26.27
N PHE A 38 7.83 -11.21 -25.70
CA PHE A 38 7.79 -9.89 -26.32
C PHE A 38 8.92 -8.99 -25.82
N THR A 39 9.20 -7.95 -26.60
CA THR A 39 9.98 -6.79 -26.14
C THR A 39 9.14 -5.54 -26.37
N LYS A 40 8.99 -4.69 -25.35
CA LYS A 40 8.21 -3.46 -25.43
C LYS A 40 8.85 -2.33 -24.61
N THR A 41 8.68 -1.10 -25.08
CA THR A 41 9.00 0.10 -24.30
C THR A 41 7.71 0.61 -23.65
N ILE A 42 7.79 0.90 -22.36
CA ILE A 42 6.68 1.34 -21.51
C ILE A 42 7.10 2.64 -20.86
N ILE A 43 6.18 3.61 -20.85
CA ILE A 43 6.30 4.81 -20.02
C ILE A 43 5.47 4.54 -18.77
N SER A 44 6.03 4.78 -17.60
CA SER A 44 5.30 4.62 -16.34
C SER A 44 4.14 5.60 -16.26
N SER A 45 3.14 5.25 -15.46
CA SER A 45 2.08 6.16 -15.03
C SER A 45 1.99 6.15 -13.51
N GLN A 46 1.17 7.03 -12.94
CA GLN A 46 0.82 6.95 -11.52
C GLN A 46 0.36 5.52 -11.16
N ASP A 47 0.85 4.99 -10.04
CA ASP A 47 0.44 3.67 -9.55
C ASP A 47 -1.06 3.72 -9.15
N PRO A 48 -1.92 2.85 -9.70
CA PRO A 48 -3.34 2.86 -9.39
C PRO A 48 -3.68 2.15 -8.06
N GLY A 49 -2.69 1.62 -7.34
CA GLY A 49 -2.87 1.03 -6.02
C GLY A 49 -3.22 2.07 -4.96
N GLN A 50 -4.19 1.74 -4.10
CA GLN A 50 -4.52 2.58 -2.93
C GLN A 50 -3.30 2.73 -2.02
N GLY A 51 -2.95 3.97 -1.65
CA GLY A 51 -1.75 4.29 -0.87
C GLY A 51 -0.47 4.43 -1.69
N HIS A 52 -0.51 4.23 -3.01
CA HIS A 52 0.63 4.40 -3.93
C HIS A 52 0.49 5.64 -4.83
N GLU A 53 -0.34 6.61 -4.46
CA GLU A 53 -0.71 7.74 -5.32
C GLU A 53 0.49 8.63 -5.69
N ASN A 54 1.56 8.62 -4.90
CA ASN A 54 2.77 9.39 -5.19
C ASN A 54 3.83 8.58 -5.97
N HIS A 55 3.53 7.34 -6.33
CA HIS A 55 4.47 6.43 -6.98
C HIS A 55 4.18 6.29 -8.48
N GLN A 56 5.15 5.71 -9.17
CA GLN A 56 5.08 5.43 -10.60
C GLN A 56 5.17 3.92 -10.84
N LEU A 57 4.32 3.42 -11.74
CA LEU A 57 4.21 2.02 -12.10
C LEU A 57 4.25 1.86 -13.62
N ALA A 58 5.08 0.94 -14.10
CA ALA A 58 5.07 0.47 -15.48
C ALA A 58 4.60 -0.99 -15.51
N LEU A 59 3.32 -1.20 -15.78
CA LEU A 59 2.70 -2.53 -15.80
C LEU A 59 3.13 -3.34 -17.04
N ILE A 60 3.75 -4.50 -16.80
CA ILE A 60 4.31 -5.35 -17.86
C ILE A 60 3.34 -6.49 -18.18
N LEU A 61 2.91 -7.21 -17.15
CA LEU A 61 1.90 -8.27 -17.22
C LEU A 61 0.79 -7.93 -16.22
N SER A 62 -0.44 -7.80 -16.71
CA SER A 62 -1.58 -7.41 -15.89
C SER A 62 -2.10 -8.58 -15.05
N PRO A 63 -2.56 -8.32 -13.82
CA PRO A 63 -3.26 -9.31 -13.02
C PRO A 63 -4.58 -9.72 -13.68
N ASN A 64 -4.90 -11.01 -13.61
CA ASN A 64 -6.21 -11.57 -13.97
C ASN A 64 -6.52 -12.71 -13.01
N GLU A 65 -7.79 -12.88 -12.65
CA GLU A 65 -8.25 -13.95 -11.74
C GLU A 65 -7.80 -15.33 -12.26
N GLY A 66 -7.17 -16.11 -11.39
CA GLY A 66 -6.71 -17.47 -11.71
C GLY A 66 -5.58 -17.55 -12.75
N THR A 67 -4.95 -16.41 -13.11
CA THR A 67 -3.82 -16.36 -14.04
C THR A 67 -2.50 -16.36 -13.31
N LEU A 68 -1.60 -17.25 -13.71
CA LEU A 68 -0.23 -17.33 -13.19
C LEU A 68 0.77 -17.18 -14.33
N TYR A 69 1.63 -16.19 -14.25
CA TYR A 69 2.77 -16.02 -15.12
C TYR A 69 4.02 -16.63 -14.50
N ASP A 70 4.86 -17.24 -15.33
CA ASP A 70 6.09 -17.90 -14.92
C ASP A 70 7.15 -17.75 -16.02
N GLY A 71 8.30 -17.17 -15.71
CA GLY A 71 9.39 -16.99 -16.66
C GLY A 71 10.39 -15.92 -16.26
N SER A 72 11.03 -15.33 -17.26
CA SER A 72 12.12 -14.36 -17.08
C SER A 72 11.78 -13.02 -17.71
N MET A 73 12.30 -11.95 -17.09
CA MET A 73 12.27 -10.59 -17.62
C MET A 73 13.70 -10.05 -17.65
N THR A 74 14.07 -9.34 -18.72
CA THR A 74 15.23 -8.44 -18.75
C THR A 74 14.77 -7.03 -19.07
N PHE A 75 15.32 -6.02 -18.41
CA PHE A 75 14.92 -4.63 -18.64
C PHE A 75 16.08 -3.64 -18.61
N THR A 76 15.82 -2.46 -19.18
CA THR A 76 16.57 -1.22 -18.97
C THR A 76 15.61 -0.07 -18.74
N SER A 77 15.95 0.86 -17.87
CA SER A 77 15.11 2.00 -17.42
C SER A 77 15.90 3.30 -17.43
N SER A 78 15.21 4.43 -17.65
CA SER A 78 15.78 5.77 -17.54
C SER A 78 16.17 6.14 -16.10
N GLU A 79 15.51 5.57 -15.10
CA GLU A 79 15.72 5.82 -13.67
C GLU A 79 15.88 4.48 -12.92
N PRO A 80 16.48 4.47 -11.71
CA PRO A 80 16.49 3.28 -10.88
C PRO A 80 15.06 2.87 -10.51
N VAL A 81 14.76 1.57 -10.59
CA VAL A 81 13.41 1.03 -10.36
C VAL A 81 13.45 -0.22 -9.49
N GLU A 82 12.30 -0.54 -8.91
CA GLU A 82 12.02 -1.77 -8.17
C GLU A 82 11.21 -2.72 -9.04
N ILE A 83 11.37 -4.03 -8.84
CA ILE A 83 10.50 -5.03 -9.48
C ILE A 83 9.37 -5.37 -8.51
N VAL A 84 8.15 -5.33 -9.02
CA VAL A 84 6.94 -5.75 -8.30
C VAL A 84 6.40 -7.01 -8.96
N VAL A 85 6.26 -8.07 -8.16
CA VAL A 85 5.50 -9.27 -8.51
C VAL A 85 4.29 -9.35 -7.60
N LEU A 86 3.10 -9.40 -8.18
CA LEU A 86 1.86 -9.54 -7.42
C LEU A 86 1.44 -11.01 -7.35
N HIS A 87 0.90 -11.42 -6.21
CA HIS A 87 0.37 -12.77 -5.99
C HIS A 87 -1.08 -12.67 -5.56
N GLU A 88 -1.96 -13.40 -6.25
CA GLU A 88 -3.37 -13.51 -5.87
C GLU A 88 -3.48 -14.20 -4.51
N ILE A 89 -4.22 -13.58 -3.58
CA ILE A 89 -4.47 -14.12 -2.24
C ILE A 89 -5.94 -13.90 -1.89
N ASN A 90 -6.49 -14.73 -0.99
CA ASN A 90 -7.78 -14.41 -0.40
C ASN A 90 -7.60 -13.23 0.57
N SER A 91 -8.59 -12.36 0.66
CA SER A 91 -8.55 -11.21 1.58
C SER A 91 -8.38 -11.64 3.04
N ASN A 92 -8.88 -12.83 3.42
CA ASN A 92 -8.70 -13.40 4.76
C ASN A 92 -7.25 -13.84 5.06
N ASP A 93 -6.41 -13.96 4.02
CA ASP A 93 -5.01 -14.35 4.12
C ASP A 93 -4.07 -13.13 4.13
N ALA A 94 -4.59 -11.91 3.97
CA ALA A 94 -3.85 -10.66 4.17
C ALA A 94 -3.57 -10.46 5.67
N LYS A 95 -2.43 -10.98 6.15
CA LYS A 95 -2.05 -11.02 7.58
C LYS A 95 -0.70 -10.36 7.81
N GLY A 96 -0.58 -9.10 7.40
CA GLY A 96 0.57 -8.24 7.67
C GLY A 96 1.64 -8.20 6.58
N GLN A 97 1.55 -9.02 5.54
CA GLN A 97 2.37 -8.83 4.34
C GLN A 97 1.94 -7.57 3.57
N PRO A 98 2.86 -6.93 2.80
CA PRO A 98 2.49 -5.84 1.91
C PRO A 98 1.46 -6.29 0.88
N THR A 99 0.43 -5.46 0.65
CA THR A 99 -0.66 -5.77 -0.26
C THR A 99 -0.92 -4.63 -1.22
N TRP A 100 -1.40 -4.96 -2.42
CA TRP A 100 -1.81 -4.01 -3.45
C TRP A 100 -3.27 -4.25 -3.83
N THR A 101 -4.03 -3.18 -3.95
CA THR A 101 -5.44 -3.21 -4.38
C THR A 101 -5.81 -1.92 -5.11
N ILE A 102 -6.64 -2.03 -6.14
CA ILE A 102 -7.23 -0.88 -6.83
C ILE A 102 -8.59 -0.53 -6.22
N ASP A 103 -9.44 -1.55 -6.01
CA ASP A 103 -10.85 -1.39 -5.66
C ASP A 103 -11.17 -1.66 -4.18
N GLY A 104 -10.18 -2.09 -3.40
CA GLY A 104 -10.35 -2.50 -2.00
C GLY A 104 -10.97 -3.89 -1.81
N ASN A 105 -11.43 -4.54 -2.89
CA ASN A 105 -12.03 -5.87 -2.82
C ASN A 105 -11.04 -6.95 -3.27
N THR A 106 -10.34 -6.70 -4.37
CA THR A 106 -9.35 -7.62 -4.94
C THR A 106 -7.99 -7.29 -4.33
N ILE A 107 -7.43 -8.22 -3.56
CA ILE A 107 -6.18 -8.03 -2.83
C ILE A 107 -5.10 -8.93 -3.42
N TYR A 108 -3.95 -8.33 -3.71
CA TYR A 108 -2.74 -9.05 -4.10
C TYR A 108 -1.68 -8.88 -3.01
N ALA A 109 -0.93 -9.94 -2.70
CA ALA A 109 0.32 -9.80 -1.95
C ALA A 109 1.42 -9.26 -2.87
N ILE A 110 2.27 -8.38 -2.35
CA ILE A 110 3.39 -7.78 -3.09
C ILE A 110 4.69 -8.50 -2.71
N SER A 111 5.41 -8.98 -3.72
CA SER A 111 6.85 -9.21 -3.63
C SER A 111 7.57 -8.02 -4.27
N LEU A 112 8.25 -7.22 -3.45
CA LEU A 112 9.02 -6.05 -3.88
C LEU A 112 10.51 -6.37 -3.86
N ILE A 113 11.19 -6.21 -5.01
CA ILE A 113 12.62 -6.43 -5.15
C ILE A 113 13.29 -5.08 -5.40
N ASP A 114 13.96 -4.57 -4.37
CA ASP A 114 14.73 -3.33 -4.42
C ASP A 114 16.10 -3.59 -5.07
N LEU A 115 16.19 -3.30 -6.37
CA LEU A 115 17.42 -3.45 -7.14
C LEU A 115 18.33 -2.22 -7.06
N LYS A 116 17.76 -1.03 -6.82
CA LYS A 116 18.40 0.30 -7.03
C LYS A 116 19.20 0.42 -8.32
N SER A 117 18.81 -0.31 -9.37
CA SER A 117 19.53 -0.41 -10.63
C SER A 117 18.65 0.09 -11.79
N LYS A 118 19.31 0.50 -12.89
CA LYS A 118 18.64 0.92 -14.12
C LYS A 118 18.43 -0.22 -15.11
N SER A 119 18.90 -1.43 -14.81
CA SER A 119 18.80 -2.58 -15.71
C SER A 119 19.12 -3.86 -14.96
N ASP A 120 18.37 -4.92 -15.23
CA ASP A 120 18.65 -6.25 -14.69
C ASP A 120 17.93 -7.36 -15.49
N SER A 121 18.22 -8.62 -15.14
CA SER A 121 17.49 -9.82 -15.52
C SER A 121 16.95 -10.52 -14.28
N PHE A 122 15.67 -10.90 -14.28
CA PHE A 122 14.96 -11.43 -13.13
C PHE A 122 14.02 -12.57 -13.52
N GLU A 123 14.05 -13.67 -12.77
CA GLU A 123 13.10 -14.77 -12.87
C GLU A 123 11.91 -14.50 -11.95
N PHE A 124 10.68 -14.69 -12.44
CA PHE A 124 9.46 -14.39 -11.70
C PHE A 124 8.42 -15.49 -11.85
N THR A 125 7.61 -15.65 -10.80
CA THR A 125 6.38 -16.42 -10.82
C THR A 125 5.32 -15.61 -10.05
N GLY A 126 4.21 -15.25 -10.68
CA GLY A 126 3.18 -14.41 -10.04
C GLY A 126 1.98 -14.11 -10.93
N ALA A 127 0.97 -13.47 -10.34
CA ALA A 127 -0.24 -13.04 -11.02
C ALA A 127 -0.05 -11.74 -11.82
N ALA A 128 0.94 -10.91 -11.47
CA ALA A 128 1.31 -9.73 -12.27
C ALA A 128 2.80 -9.42 -12.16
N LEU A 129 3.30 -8.62 -13.09
CA LEU A 129 4.68 -8.13 -13.11
C LEU A 129 4.72 -6.65 -13.52
N ALA A 130 5.44 -5.84 -12.76
CA ALA A 130 5.63 -4.42 -13.03
C ALA A 130 7.02 -3.92 -12.60
N LEU A 131 7.40 -2.76 -13.12
CA LEU A 131 8.47 -1.94 -12.57
C LEU A 131 7.85 -0.78 -11.80
N HIS A 132 8.42 -0.45 -10.64
CA HIS A 132 7.91 0.55 -9.71
C HIS A 132 8.98 1.58 -9.35
N SER A 133 8.55 2.79 -9.03
CA SER A 133 9.38 3.86 -8.50
C SER A 133 8.61 4.63 -7.43
N LEU A 134 9.23 4.81 -6.27
CA LEU A 134 8.72 5.65 -5.18
C LEU A 134 8.70 7.15 -5.54
N ASN A 135 9.37 7.55 -6.62
CA ASN A 135 9.34 8.92 -7.13
C ASN A 135 8.14 9.11 -8.07
N SER A 136 7.46 10.24 -7.94
CA SER A 136 6.32 10.66 -8.78
C SER A 136 6.71 11.01 -10.22
N LYS A 137 8.00 11.15 -10.53
CA LYS A 137 8.50 11.43 -11.88
C LYS A 137 8.39 10.20 -12.78
N GLU A 138 7.75 10.36 -13.93
CA GLU A 138 7.68 9.32 -14.96
C GLU A 138 9.06 8.81 -15.37
N PHE A 139 9.15 7.50 -15.57
CA PHE A 139 10.32 6.84 -16.13
C PHE A 139 9.92 6.02 -17.37
N THR A 140 10.87 5.81 -18.26
CA THR A 140 10.68 4.97 -19.44
C THR A 140 11.55 3.73 -19.32
N SER A 141 10.94 2.55 -19.55
CA SER A 141 11.63 1.27 -19.51
C SER A 141 11.39 0.47 -20.78
N THR A 142 12.44 -0.19 -21.27
CA THR A 142 12.32 -1.25 -22.29
C THR A 142 12.48 -2.59 -21.60
N VAL A 143 11.50 -3.47 -21.78
CA VAL A 143 11.44 -4.79 -21.15
C VAL A 143 11.33 -5.87 -22.20
N SER A 144 12.00 -6.99 -21.96
CA SER A 144 11.88 -8.24 -22.72
C SER A 144 11.43 -9.34 -21.78
N VAL A 145 10.34 -10.04 -22.12
CA VAL A 145 9.77 -11.13 -21.31
C VAL A 145 9.77 -12.40 -22.15
N ASP A 146 10.19 -13.53 -21.57
CA ASP A 146 9.98 -14.87 -22.11
C ASP A 146 9.48 -15.80 -21.00
N GLY A 147 8.32 -16.43 -21.21
CA GLY A 147 7.68 -17.23 -20.19
C GLY A 147 6.36 -17.85 -20.62
N TRP A 148 5.57 -18.26 -19.64
CA TRP A 148 4.32 -18.98 -19.81
C TRP A 148 3.22 -18.35 -18.96
N ILE A 149 2.02 -18.35 -19.51
CA ILE A 149 0.77 -18.14 -18.78
C ILE A 149 0.23 -19.53 -18.45
N ARG A 150 -0.10 -19.77 -17.18
CA ARG A 150 -0.76 -20.97 -16.66
C ARG A 150 -2.06 -20.55 -15.98
N GLY A 151 -3.07 -21.42 -15.94
CA GLY A 151 -4.35 -21.13 -15.27
C GLY A 151 -5.54 -21.00 -16.22
N GLN A 152 -6.70 -20.68 -15.67
CA GLN A 152 -7.93 -20.57 -16.46
C GLN A 152 -7.82 -19.32 -17.33
N LEU A 153 -7.54 -19.51 -18.62
CA LEU A 153 -7.54 -18.43 -19.59
C LEU A 153 -9.00 -17.95 -19.70
N THR A 154 -9.37 -16.90 -18.96
CA THR A 154 -10.42 -16.02 -19.46
C THR A 154 -9.95 -15.63 -20.86
N GLU A 155 -10.83 -15.75 -21.86
CA GLU A 155 -10.52 -15.21 -23.19
C GLU A 155 -9.85 -13.85 -22.97
N ILE A 156 -8.82 -13.55 -23.76
CA ILE A 156 -8.24 -12.21 -23.76
C ILE A 156 -9.33 -11.29 -24.33
N ILE A 157 -10.33 -11.00 -23.51
CA ILE A 157 -10.88 -9.69 -23.39
C ILE A 157 -9.62 -8.92 -23.09
N THR A 158 -9.05 -8.35 -24.14
CA THR A 158 -8.31 -7.13 -23.97
C THR A 158 -9.31 -6.31 -23.18
N GLN A 159 -9.13 -6.22 -21.86
CA GLN A 159 -9.64 -5.09 -21.12
C GLN A 159 -8.91 -3.96 -21.81
N LYS A 160 -9.51 -3.49 -22.90
CA LYS A 160 -9.47 -2.11 -23.25
C LYS A 160 -9.86 -1.53 -21.92
N ILE A 161 -8.87 -1.00 -21.22
CA ILE A 161 -9.10 -0.04 -20.17
C ILE A 161 -9.72 1.11 -20.97
N GLU A 162 -10.99 0.96 -21.36
CA GLU A 162 -11.93 2.02 -21.24
C GLU A 162 -11.90 2.27 -19.74
N VAL A 163 -10.91 3.10 -19.37
CA VAL A 163 -11.14 4.18 -18.45
C VAL A 163 -12.52 4.64 -18.87
N GLN A 164 -13.56 4.23 -18.14
CA GLN A 164 -14.77 5.01 -18.13
C GLN A 164 -14.22 6.37 -17.81
N LYS A 165 -14.11 7.18 -18.88
CA LYS A 165 -13.71 8.56 -18.76
C LYS A 165 -14.76 9.04 -17.80
N GLU A 166 -14.35 9.24 -16.54
CA GLU A 166 -15.18 9.94 -15.57
C GLU A 166 -15.83 11.06 -16.37
N PRO A 167 -17.16 11.24 -16.28
CA PRO A 167 -17.86 12.20 -17.12
C PRO A 167 -17.02 13.44 -17.12
N SER A 168 -16.38 13.74 -18.25
CA SER A 168 -15.16 14.52 -18.20
C SER A 168 -15.55 15.82 -17.55
N LEU A 169 -15.15 15.99 -16.30
CA LEU A 169 -15.13 17.28 -15.65
C LEU A 169 -14.03 17.96 -16.45
N LEU A 170 -14.46 18.51 -17.59
CA LEU A 170 -13.65 19.39 -18.38
C LEU A 170 -13.47 20.57 -17.45
N LEU A 171 -12.41 20.52 -16.66
CA LEU A 171 -11.82 21.71 -16.12
C LEU A 171 -11.66 22.60 -17.34
N SER A 172 -12.41 23.70 -17.36
CA SER A 172 -12.40 24.67 -18.47
C SER A 172 -10.98 25.19 -18.76
N ARG A 173 -10.01 24.85 -17.89
CA ARG A 173 -8.58 25.11 -17.97
C ARG A 173 -7.83 23.89 -17.42
N THR A 174 -7.07 23.21 -18.28
CA THR A 174 -6.29 22.00 -17.93
C THR A 174 -5.15 22.28 -16.94
N ASN A 175 -4.73 23.55 -16.80
CA ASN A 175 -3.71 23.99 -15.85
C ASN A 175 -4.14 25.33 -15.22
N VAL A 176 -4.93 25.29 -14.16
CA VAL A 176 -5.09 26.45 -13.27
C VAL A 176 -4.07 26.31 -12.16
N ALA A 177 -3.05 27.17 -12.15
CA ALA A 177 -2.12 27.21 -11.03
C ALA A 177 -2.90 27.54 -9.74
N ALA A 178 -2.88 26.62 -8.79
CA ALA A 178 -3.41 26.80 -7.46
C ALA A 178 -2.25 27.10 -6.49
N ILE A 179 -2.39 28.15 -5.70
CA ILE A 179 -1.45 28.46 -4.62
C ILE A 179 -2.14 28.11 -3.32
N ILE A 180 -1.87 26.90 -2.83
CA ILE A 180 -2.44 26.41 -1.57
C ILE A 180 -1.54 26.87 -0.42
N PRO A 181 -2.10 27.48 0.65
CA PRO A 181 -1.34 27.86 1.83
C PRO A 181 -0.72 26.62 2.50
N MET A 182 0.59 26.70 2.75
CA MET A 182 1.34 25.67 3.47
C MET A 182 1.47 26.06 4.94
N HIS A 183 1.21 25.10 5.82
CA HIS A 183 1.32 25.23 7.27
C HIS A 183 2.55 24.46 7.76
N GLU A 184 3.03 24.80 8.96
CA GLU A 184 4.15 24.12 9.60
C GLU A 184 3.67 23.48 10.91
N GLY A 185 3.89 22.17 11.04
CA GLY A 185 3.60 21.38 12.24
C GLY A 185 4.85 20.69 12.79
N PHE A 186 4.68 19.88 13.83
CA PHE A 186 5.73 19.06 14.41
C PHE A 186 5.43 17.56 14.29
N TYR A 187 6.49 16.79 14.05
CA TYR A 187 6.52 15.34 14.26
C TYR A 187 7.84 14.99 14.97
N ASN A 188 7.74 14.47 16.19
CA ASN A 188 8.89 14.08 17.01
C ASN A 188 10.01 15.14 17.07
N GLY A 189 9.64 16.40 17.37
CA GLY A 189 10.59 17.52 17.45
C GLY A 189 11.01 18.12 16.10
N ASN A 190 10.67 17.48 14.97
CA ASN A 190 11.04 17.97 13.64
C ASN A 190 9.89 18.76 13.01
N SER A 191 10.22 19.87 12.35
CA SER A 191 9.27 20.62 11.53
C SER A 191 8.83 19.80 10.32
N ILE A 192 7.53 19.78 10.08
CA ILE A 192 6.91 19.21 8.88
C ILE A 192 5.97 20.23 8.24
N PHE A 193 5.68 20.06 6.96
CA PHE A 193 4.83 20.95 6.20
C PHE A 193 3.60 20.22 5.70
N TYR A 194 2.44 20.86 5.78
CA TYR A 194 1.18 20.26 5.36
C TYR A 194 0.23 21.31 4.77
N ILE A 195 -0.78 20.83 4.04
CA ILE A 195 -1.86 21.62 3.49
C ILE A 195 -3.20 21.06 3.97
N ILE A 196 -4.24 21.90 3.96
CA ILE A 196 -5.59 21.51 4.37
C ILE A 196 -6.52 21.70 3.18
N THR A 197 -7.01 20.60 2.63
CA THR A 197 -7.84 20.60 1.42
C THR A 197 -9.31 20.38 1.73
N ASP A 198 -9.62 19.49 2.68
CA ASP A 198 -10.97 19.02 2.96
C ASP A 198 -11.22 18.87 4.47
N SER A 199 -12.49 18.93 4.87
CA SER A 199 -12.94 18.62 6.23
C SER A 199 -14.30 17.93 6.19
N SER A 200 -14.50 16.93 7.06
CA SER A 200 -15.80 16.26 7.20
C SER A 200 -16.90 17.20 7.73
N GLN A 201 -16.51 18.19 8.54
CA GLN A 201 -17.42 19.13 9.18
C GLN A 201 -17.43 20.47 8.44
N GLN A 202 -18.63 20.96 8.07
CA GLN A 202 -18.81 22.22 7.35
C GLN A 202 -18.30 23.42 8.14
N GLU A 203 -18.65 23.51 9.43
CA GLU A 203 -18.28 24.65 10.29
C GLU A 203 -16.75 24.76 10.43
N TYR A 204 -16.07 23.62 10.54
CA TYR A 204 -14.62 23.54 10.61
C TYR A 204 -13.96 23.95 9.27
N ALA A 205 -14.51 23.47 8.14
CA ALA A 205 -14.06 23.84 6.80
C ALA A 205 -14.18 25.36 6.57
N GLU A 206 -15.32 25.96 6.94
CA GLU A 206 -15.56 27.40 6.82
C GLU A 206 -14.61 28.22 7.71
N MET A 207 -14.36 27.76 8.94
CA MET A 207 -13.44 28.41 9.86
C MET A 207 -12.02 28.48 9.28
N ILE A 208 -11.49 27.35 8.79
CA ILE A 208 -10.15 27.29 8.21
C ILE A 208 -10.10 28.11 6.92
N THR A 209 -11.11 27.98 6.05
CA THR A 209 -11.22 28.76 4.81
C THR A 209 -11.04 30.25 5.05
N LYS A 210 -11.72 30.79 6.07
CA LYS A 210 -11.62 32.22 6.45
C LYS A 210 -10.21 32.58 6.95
N LYS A 211 -9.55 31.68 7.69
CA LYS A 211 -8.21 31.91 8.27
C LYS A 211 -7.11 31.89 7.22
N GLN A 212 -7.10 30.89 6.33
CA GLN A 212 -6.02 30.70 5.36
C GLN A 212 -6.26 31.41 4.01
N SER A 213 -7.44 32.02 3.82
CA SER A 213 -7.84 32.65 2.55
C SER A 213 -7.79 31.70 1.34
N TRP A 214 -7.99 30.40 1.60
CA TRP A 214 -8.06 29.33 0.60
C TRP A 214 -9.16 28.35 0.98
N LYS A 215 -9.98 27.97 0.00
CA LYS A 215 -11.17 27.14 0.21
C LYS A 215 -10.77 25.75 0.71
N VAL A 216 -11.28 25.38 1.87
CA VAL A 216 -11.35 24.00 2.35
C VAL A 216 -12.70 23.44 1.96
N GLU A 217 -12.72 22.35 1.21
CA GLU A 217 -13.95 21.70 0.78
C GLU A 217 -14.60 20.94 1.93
N THR A 218 -15.93 20.85 1.91
CA THR A 218 -16.68 20.04 2.89
C THR A 218 -16.92 18.66 2.31
N ALA A 219 -16.38 17.63 2.96
CA ALA A 219 -16.43 16.24 2.53
C ALA A 219 -17.00 15.34 3.64
N PRO A 220 -18.33 15.36 3.87
CA PRO A 220 -18.98 14.58 4.93
C PRO A 220 -18.68 13.06 4.92
N PRO A 221 -18.44 12.39 3.76
CA PRO A 221 -18.07 10.98 3.75
C PRO A 221 -16.82 10.64 4.57
N ILE A 222 -15.89 11.58 4.77
CA ILE A 222 -14.68 11.37 5.59
C ILE A 222 -15.05 10.99 7.03
N GLU A 223 -16.18 11.46 7.55
CA GLU A 223 -16.64 11.13 8.91
C GLU A 223 -16.94 9.63 9.11
N LYS A 224 -17.21 8.90 8.03
CA LYS A 224 -17.51 7.45 8.06
C LYS A 224 -16.27 6.58 7.92
N THR A 225 -15.09 7.20 7.83
CA THR A 225 -13.82 6.50 7.66
C THR A 225 -13.48 5.74 8.94
N PRO A 226 -13.08 4.45 8.86
CA PRO A 226 -12.65 3.67 10.02
C PRO A 226 -11.50 4.35 10.79
N GLU A 227 -11.55 4.36 12.12
CA GLU A 227 -10.57 5.08 12.96
C GLU A 227 -9.12 4.59 12.77
N ASP A 228 -8.93 3.31 12.47
CA ASP A 228 -7.63 2.68 12.22
C ASP A 228 -6.97 3.11 10.90
N THR A 229 -7.74 3.73 10.00
CA THR A 229 -7.23 4.33 8.75
C THR A 229 -6.93 5.82 8.88
N LEU A 230 -7.18 6.41 10.06
CA LEU A 230 -6.96 7.83 10.34
C LEU A 230 -5.69 7.99 11.19
N GLN A 231 -4.75 8.82 10.72
CA GLN A 231 -3.70 9.30 11.61
C GLN A 231 -4.27 10.35 12.57
N LYS A 232 -3.61 10.60 13.70
CA LYS A 232 -4.00 11.65 14.64
C LYS A 232 -3.23 12.94 14.38
N ILE A 233 -3.95 14.06 14.39
CA ILE A 233 -3.38 15.41 14.46
C ILE A 233 -3.88 16.09 15.74
N PHE A 234 -2.97 16.66 16.50
CA PHE A 234 -3.27 17.35 17.75
C PHE A 234 -3.26 18.86 17.54
N ILE A 235 -4.38 19.52 17.87
CA ILE A 235 -4.60 20.95 17.61
C ILE A 235 -4.93 21.65 18.91
N PHE A 236 -4.22 22.72 19.22
CA PHE A 236 -4.28 23.38 20.53
C PHE A 236 -5.32 24.50 20.57
N LYS A 237 -6.31 24.42 21.47
CA LYS A 237 -7.33 25.46 21.65
C LYS A 237 -6.93 26.57 22.63
N ASN A 238 -5.88 26.34 23.41
CA ASN A 238 -5.32 27.32 24.35
C ASN A 238 -3.81 27.04 24.58
N GLY A 239 -3.21 27.78 25.50
CA GLY A 239 -1.81 27.59 25.91
C GLY A 239 -0.88 28.59 25.23
N VAL A 240 0.31 28.13 24.85
CA VAL A 240 1.34 28.97 24.22
C VAL A 240 0.78 29.56 22.92
N LYS A 241 0.90 30.89 22.74
CA LYS A 241 0.49 31.56 21.49
C LYS A 241 1.44 31.19 20.36
N GLY A 242 0.91 31.01 19.16
CA GLY A 242 1.69 30.64 17.99
C GLY A 242 0.85 30.64 16.71
N ASP A 243 1.38 29.95 15.70
CA ASP A 243 0.83 29.95 14.34
C ASP A 243 -0.12 28.78 14.04
N GLY A 244 -0.51 28.00 15.05
CA GLY A 244 -1.48 26.92 14.88
C GLY A 244 -2.88 27.44 14.50
N ILE A 245 -3.75 26.54 14.04
CA ILE A 245 -5.09 26.80 13.50
C ILE A 245 -5.94 27.66 14.44
N TYR A 246 -5.87 27.43 15.76
CA TYR A 246 -6.59 28.22 16.76
C TYR A 246 -5.79 29.40 17.36
N GLY A 247 -4.61 29.73 16.82
CA GLY A 247 -3.74 30.83 17.28
C GLY A 247 -2.83 30.47 18.46
N HIS A 248 -2.61 29.18 18.66
CA HIS A 248 -1.74 28.62 19.69
C HIS A 248 -0.55 27.91 19.05
N GLN A 249 0.17 27.08 19.80
CA GLN A 249 1.30 26.35 19.24
C GLN A 249 0.91 25.54 18.00
N LYS A 250 1.93 25.24 17.19
CA LYS A 250 1.81 24.42 15.98
C LYS A 250 1.23 23.04 16.29
N GLU A 251 0.55 22.50 15.31
CA GLU A 251 -0.05 21.17 15.33
C GLU A 251 1.01 20.09 15.46
N ILE A 252 0.64 19.00 16.14
CA ILE A 252 1.51 17.83 16.26
C ILE A 252 0.88 16.68 15.50
N PHE A 253 1.68 16.01 14.68
CA PHE A 253 1.27 14.85 13.90
C PHE A 253 1.76 13.57 14.58
N SER A 254 0.96 12.52 14.46
CA SER A 254 1.32 11.18 14.98
C SER A 254 2.18 10.37 14.01
N SER A 255 2.24 10.74 12.73
CA SER A 255 3.06 10.10 11.71
C SER A 255 3.38 11.06 10.56
N THR A 256 4.25 10.64 9.66
CA THR A 256 4.61 11.35 8.42
C THR A 256 4.65 10.35 7.26
N PRO A 257 4.69 10.79 5.99
CA PRO A 257 4.84 9.88 4.85
C PRO A 257 6.05 8.95 4.91
N SER A 258 7.03 9.20 5.80
CA SER A 258 8.16 8.30 6.03
C SER A 258 7.81 7.05 6.86
N GLN A 259 6.64 7.00 7.51
CA GLN A 259 6.14 5.84 8.24
C GLN A 259 5.04 5.15 7.42
N GLU A 260 5.40 4.41 6.36
CA GLU A 260 4.47 3.86 5.37
C GLU A 260 3.32 3.01 5.96
N LEU A 261 3.58 2.29 7.06
CA LEU A 261 2.58 1.44 7.72
C LEU A 261 1.65 2.20 8.68
N GLU A 262 2.02 3.42 9.08
CA GLU A 262 1.29 4.22 10.08
C GLU A 262 0.66 5.48 9.46
N TYR A 263 1.18 5.91 8.31
CA TYR A 263 0.78 7.16 7.67
C TYR A 263 -0.58 7.07 7.00
N SER A 264 -1.36 8.13 7.21
CA SER A 264 -2.59 8.38 6.47
C SER A 264 -2.69 9.85 6.12
N ALA A 265 -3.12 10.16 4.90
CA ALA A 265 -3.48 11.52 4.54
C ALA A 265 -4.78 11.98 5.22
N LEU A 266 -5.58 11.05 5.76
CA LEU A 266 -6.81 11.33 6.49
C LEU A 266 -6.51 11.43 7.99
N ASN A 267 -7.05 12.47 8.62
CA ASN A 267 -6.68 12.85 9.97
C ASN A 267 -7.90 12.84 10.90
N SER A 268 -7.75 12.22 12.06
CA SER A 268 -8.58 12.46 13.23
C SER A 268 -8.03 13.66 14.00
N VAL A 269 -8.85 14.71 14.09
CA VAL A 269 -8.49 15.95 14.81
C VAL A 269 -8.74 15.76 16.30
N ILE A 270 -7.67 15.84 17.09
CA ILE A 270 -7.71 15.79 18.55
C ILE A 270 -7.46 17.20 19.09
N GLU A 271 -8.49 17.78 19.70
CA GLU A 271 -8.38 19.10 20.31
C GLU A 271 -7.70 19.02 21.69
N VAL A 272 -6.58 19.71 21.86
CA VAL A 272 -5.81 19.75 23.11
C VAL A 272 -6.08 21.05 23.86
N THR A 273 -6.40 20.97 25.15
CA THR A 273 -6.70 22.13 25.99
C THR A 273 -6.00 22.02 27.35
N TRP A 274 -5.00 22.87 27.59
CA TRP A 274 -4.37 23.02 28.91
C TRP A 274 -5.40 23.30 30.00
N LYS A 275 -5.37 22.50 31.07
CA LYS A 275 -6.24 22.68 32.23
C LYS A 275 -5.91 23.98 32.98
N LYS A 276 -6.93 24.57 33.61
CA LYS A 276 -6.78 25.83 34.36
C LYS A 276 -5.72 25.70 35.47
N GLY A 277 -4.82 26.67 35.54
CA GLY A 277 -3.75 26.72 36.55
C GLY A 277 -2.47 25.97 36.15
N GLN A 278 -2.47 25.25 35.03
CA GLN A 278 -1.27 24.64 34.47
C GLN A 278 -0.41 25.69 33.75
N ASN A 279 0.91 25.54 33.84
CA ASN A 279 1.83 26.32 33.03
C ASN A 279 1.98 25.65 31.66
N ALA A 280 1.40 26.28 30.63
CA ALA A 280 1.48 25.80 29.26
C ALA A 280 2.90 25.91 28.73
N LYS A 281 3.40 24.82 28.14
CA LYS A 281 4.69 24.77 27.43
C LYS A 281 4.46 24.28 26.02
N ILE A 282 5.44 24.51 25.13
CA ILE A 282 5.43 23.89 23.82
C ILE A 282 5.59 22.38 24.00
N LEU A 283 4.73 21.62 23.34
CA LEU A 283 4.87 20.18 23.15
C LEU A 283 5.25 19.93 21.68
N GLU A 284 6.15 18.98 21.43
CA GLU A 284 6.72 18.76 20.08
C GLU A 284 6.50 17.33 19.54
N SER A 285 5.87 16.44 20.32
CA SER A 285 5.58 15.06 19.92
C SER A 285 4.24 14.57 20.47
N SER A 286 3.68 13.53 19.84
CA SER A 286 2.47 12.86 20.32
C SER A 286 2.69 12.22 21.69
N GLU A 287 3.87 11.67 21.94
CA GLU A 287 4.28 11.12 23.23
C GLU A 287 4.26 12.18 24.34
N GLU A 288 4.73 13.40 24.07
CA GLU A 288 4.65 14.50 25.04
C GLU A 288 3.21 14.93 25.36
N ILE A 289 2.30 14.84 24.39
CA ILE A 289 0.88 15.12 24.63
C ILE A 289 0.26 14.03 25.50
N ILE A 290 0.52 12.76 25.19
CA ILE A 290 0.02 11.62 25.97
C ILE A 290 0.52 11.72 27.42
N ASN A 291 1.82 11.97 27.62
CA ASN A 291 2.37 12.21 28.95
C ASN A 291 1.71 13.40 29.66
N ALA A 292 1.43 14.50 28.94
CA ALA A 292 0.73 15.65 29.51
C ALA A 292 -0.74 15.36 29.86
N GLU A 293 -1.41 14.49 29.11
CA GLU A 293 -2.77 14.01 29.43
C GLU A 293 -2.75 13.12 30.68
N GLU A 294 -1.84 12.15 30.75
CA GLU A 294 -1.66 11.24 31.88
C GLU A 294 -1.30 11.99 33.17
N ASP A 295 -0.46 13.02 33.08
CA ASP A 295 -0.15 13.94 34.18
C ASP A 295 -1.33 14.87 34.54
N GLY A 296 -2.43 14.80 33.79
CA GLY A 296 -3.63 15.59 34.01
C GLY A 296 -3.47 17.08 33.67
N ARG A 297 -2.51 17.44 32.82
CA ARG A 297 -2.17 18.84 32.49
C ARG A 297 -2.96 19.39 31.31
N VAL A 298 -3.28 18.55 30.33
CA VAL A 298 -4.18 18.86 29.20
C VAL A 298 -5.48 18.06 29.29
#